data_AF-A0A401W0F8-F1
#
_entry.id   AF-A0A401W0F8-F1
#
_cell.length_a   1.000
_cell.length_b   1.000
_cell.length_c   1.000
_cell.angle_alpha   90.00
_cell.angle_beta   90.00
_cell.angle_gamma   90.00
#
_symmetry.space_group_name_H-M   'P 1'
#
loop_
_entity.id
_entity.type
_entity.pdbx_description
1 polymer ?
#
loop_
_entity_poly.entity_id
_entity_poly.type
_entity_poly.pdbx_seq_one_letter_code
_entity_poly.pdbx_strand_id
1 'polypeptide(L)'
;MSARSVIRAVRHTIGTHPQSEITLTAHCLSGGCGWTLAATADLKAADLAMMTHTGRTGHPAFARTYEDVALVRRLELNEGQAGIPPLPTPH
;
A
#
# COMPACT_ATOMS: atom_id res chain seq x y z
N MET A 1 37.57 -31.69 -2.33
CA MET A 1 36.98 -30.64 -1.47
C MET A 1 35.47 -30.88 -1.43
N SER A 2 34.89 -31.02 -0.24
CA SER A 2 33.42 -31.14 -0.10
C SER A 2 32.83 -29.75 0.12
N ALA A 3 31.80 -29.39 -0.65
CA ALA A 3 31.11 -28.11 -0.48
C ALA A 3 30.26 -28.14 0.79
N ARG A 4 30.48 -27.18 1.69
CA ARG A 4 29.67 -26.99 2.90
C ARG A 4 28.76 -25.79 2.68
N SER A 5 27.44 -26.03 2.72
CA SER A 5 26.45 -24.94 2.66
C SER A 5 26.20 -24.36 4.05
N VAL A 6 26.01 -23.04 4.11
CA VAL A 6 25.60 -22.31 5.31
C VAL A 6 24.23 -21.69 5.05
N ILE A 7 23.26 -21.96 5.91
CA ILE A 7 21.93 -21.34 5.90
C ILE A 7 21.93 -20.23 6.95
N ARG A 8 21.55 -19.00 6.55
CA ARG A 8 21.39 -17.86 7.46
C ARG A 8 20.01 -17.25 7.28
N ALA A 9 19.36 -16.93 8.40
CA ALA A 9 18.15 -16.12 8.39
C ALA A 9 18.49 -14.65 8.10
N VAL A 10 17.83 -14.06 7.10
CA VAL A 10 17.99 -12.66 6.71
C VAL A 10 16.73 -11.90 7.05
N ARG A 11 16.87 -10.80 7.81
CA ARG A 11 15.73 -9.95 8.17
C ARG A 11 15.39 -8.99 7.03
N HIS A 12 14.11 -8.92 6.71
CA HIS A 12 13.55 -8.02 5.71
C HIS A 12 12.50 -7.10 6.36
N THR A 13 12.28 -5.94 5.75
CA THR A 13 11.15 -5.06 6.03
C THR A 13 10.47 -4.67 4.71
N ILE A 14 9.20 -4.28 4.77
CA ILE A 14 8.40 -3.85 3.62
C ILE A 14 7.75 -2.51 3.94
N GLY A 15 7.68 -1.63 2.96
CA GLY A 15 6.94 -0.37 3.04
C GLY A 15 6.74 0.22 1.65
N THR A 16 6.11 1.39 1.57
CA THR A 16 5.87 2.06 0.28
C THR A 16 7.16 2.57 -0.34
N HIS A 17 7.31 2.42 -1.65
CA HIS A 17 8.42 2.97 -2.41
C HIS A 17 8.42 4.51 -2.33
N PRO A 18 9.55 5.19 -2.11
CA PRO A 18 9.59 6.64 -1.90
C PRO A 18 9.05 7.49 -3.06
N GLN A 19 9.09 6.94 -4.28
CA GLN A 19 8.52 7.56 -5.48
C GLN A 19 7.14 7.02 -5.85
N SER A 20 6.58 6.10 -5.04
CA SER A 20 5.20 5.64 -5.23
C SER A 20 4.25 6.68 -4.69
N GLU A 21 3.19 6.89 -5.44
CA GLU A 21 1.97 7.48 -4.91
C GLU A 21 1.09 6.37 -4.32
N ILE A 22 0.40 6.65 -3.22
CA ILE A 22 -0.66 5.76 -2.70
C ILE A 22 -1.95 6.21 -3.37
N THR A 23 -2.65 5.28 -4.02
CA THR A 23 -4.00 5.53 -4.54
C THR A 23 -5.05 4.81 -3.72
N LEU A 24 -6.25 5.39 -3.68
CA LEU A 24 -7.41 4.87 -2.96
C LEU A 24 -8.60 4.75 -3.90
N THR A 25 -9.28 3.61 -3.87
CA THR A 25 -10.67 3.46 -4.31
C THR A 25 -11.57 3.15 -3.12
N ALA A 26 -12.86 3.45 -3.23
CA ALA A 26 -13.83 3.11 -2.19
C ALA A 26 -15.22 2.82 -2.75
N HIS A 27 -16.04 2.07 -2.02
CA HIS A 27 -17.46 1.93 -2.30
C HIS A 27 -18.28 1.83 -1.00
N CYS A 28 -19.52 2.30 -1.05
CA CYS A 28 -20.42 2.24 0.09
C CYS A 28 -20.89 0.80 0.33
N LEU A 29 -20.98 0.39 1.59
CA LEU A 29 -21.44 -0.95 1.99
C LEU A 29 -22.91 -0.99 2.42
N SER A 30 -23.60 0.15 2.46
CA SER A 30 -25.04 0.15 2.73
C SER A 30 -25.80 -0.53 1.59
N GLY A 31 -26.69 -1.46 1.94
CA GLY A 31 -27.42 -2.29 0.98
C GLY A 31 -28.15 -1.46 -0.09
N GLY A 32 -27.90 -1.79 -1.36
CA GLY A 32 -28.51 -1.12 -2.51
C GLY A 32 -27.89 0.24 -2.86
N CYS A 33 -26.88 0.71 -2.13
CA CYS A 33 -26.19 1.95 -2.47
C CYS A 33 -25.12 1.70 -3.56
N GLY A 34 -25.26 2.36 -4.71
CA GLY A 34 -24.29 2.27 -5.82
C GLY A 34 -23.15 3.28 -5.75
N TRP A 35 -22.92 3.93 -4.61
CA TRP A 35 -21.89 4.96 -4.50
C TRP A 35 -20.48 4.36 -4.53
N THR A 36 -19.65 4.88 -5.42
CA THR A 36 -18.24 4.48 -5.59
C THR A 36 -17.35 5.71 -5.73
N LEU A 37 -16.11 5.57 -5.30
CA LEU A 37 -15.02 6.52 -5.50
C LEU A 37 -13.98 5.88 -6.43
N ALA A 38 -13.74 6.52 -7.58
CA ALA A 38 -12.68 6.14 -8.51
C ALA A 38 -11.29 6.36 -7.87
N ALA A 39 -10.27 5.71 -8.43
CA ALA A 39 -8.91 5.77 -7.90
C ALA A 39 -8.43 7.23 -7.81
N THR A 40 -7.95 7.62 -6.63
CA THR A 40 -7.40 8.96 -6.38
C THR A 40 -6.21 8.89 -5.44
N ALA A 41 -5.23 9.76 -5.68
CA ALA A 41 -4.12 9.97 -4.78
C ALA A 41 -4.40 11.00 -3.67
N ASP A 42 -5.45 11.81 -3.83
CA ASP A 42 -5.86 12.77 -2.82
C ASP A 42 -6.68 12.06 -1.74
N LEU A 43 -5.97 11.49 -0.76
CA LEU A 43 -6.57 10.76 0.35
C LEU A 43 -7.49 11.64 1.20
N LYS A 44 -7.20 12.94 1.30
CA LYS A 44 -8.04 13.88 2.07
C LYS A 44 -9.35 14.17 1.33
N ALA A 45 -9.29 14.37 0.01
CA ALA A 45 -10.49 14.52 -0.80
C ALA A 45 -11.32 13.23 -0.79
N ALA A 46 -10.68 12.07 -0.77
CA ALA A 46 -11.37 10.79 -0.64
C ALA A 46 -12.12 10.66 0.70
N ASP A 47 -11.45 10.97 1.82
CA ASP A 47 -12.10 10.99 3.13
C ASP A 47 -13.27 11.98 3.15
N LEU A 48 -13.10 13.17 2.57
CA LEU A 48 -14.17 14.15 2.45
C LEU A 48 -15.34 13.65 1.59
N ALA A 49 -15.08 12.90 0.52
CA ALA A 49 -16.12 12.33 -0.33
C ALA A 49 -16.96 11.29 0.44
N MET A 50 -16.32 10.41 1.22
CA MET A 50 -17.01 9.45 2.09
C MET A 50 -17.79 10.15 3.21
N MET A 51 -17.18 11.13 3.90
CA MET A 51 -17.87 11.93 4.94
C MET A 51 -19.08 12.69 4.36
N THR A 52 -18.94 13.26 3.16
CA THR A 52 -20.04 13.94 2.46
C THR A 52 -21.15 12.96 2.11
N HIS A 53 -20.81 11.75 1.65
CA HIS A 53 -21.79 10.70 1.38
C HIS A 53 -22.54 10.31 2.65
N THR A 54 -21.82 10.04 3.75
CA THR A 54 -22.42 9.77 5.07
C THR A 54 -23.33 10.91 5.52
N GLY A 55 -22.88 12.16 5.44
CA GLY A 55 -23.67 13.32 5.84
C GLY A 55 -24.98 13.48 5.04
N ARG A 56 -25.00 13.05 3.77
CA ARG A 56 -26.19 13.14 2.89
C ARG A 56 -27.15 11.96 3.03
N THR A 57 -26.65 10.78 3.39
CA THR A 57 -27.41 9.52 3.30
C THR A 57 -27.55 8.77 4.62
N GLY A 58 -26.73 9.11 5.61
CA GLY A 58 -26.59 8.34 6.86
C GLY A 58 -25.78 7.05 6.72
N HIS A 59 -25.22 6.74 5.54
CA HIS A 59 -24.46 5.50 5.33
C HIS A 59 -23.06 5.59 5.95
N PRO A 60 -22.70 4.77 6.97
CA PRO A 60 -21.49 4.99 7.75
C PRO A 60 -20.29 4.13 7.33
N ALA A 61 -20.51 3.11 6.49
CA ALA A 61 -19.51 2.07 6.21
C ALA A 61 -19.13 2.04 4.73
N PHE A 62 -17.82 1.95 4.48
CA PHE A 62 -17.23 1.90 3.14
C PHE A 62 -16.14 0.83 3.11
N ALA A 63 -16.08 0.08 2.01
CA ALA A 63 -14.89 -0.70 1.70
C ALA A 63 -13.89 0.21 0.98
N ARG A 64 -12.61 0.08 1.33
CA ARG A 64 -11.51 0.88 0.80
C ARG A 64 -10.41 -0.04 0.29
N THR A 65 -9.88 0.26 -0.89
CA THR A 65 -8.69 -0.41 -1.43
C THR A 65 -7.60 0.63 -1.59
N TYR A 66 -6.46 0.38 -0.94
CA TYR A 66 -5.24 1.15 -1.10
C TYR A 66 -4.31 0.40 -2.03
N GLU A 67 -3.68 1.11 -2.97
CA GLU A 67 -2.69 0.54 -3.88
C GLU A 67 -1.43 1.41 -3.86
N ASP A 68 -0.28 0.75 -3.70
CA ASP A 68 1.03 1.37 -3.70
C ASP A 68 2.08 0.40 -4.29
N VAL A 69 3.25 0.93 -4.65
CA VAL A 69 4.40 0.11 -4.99
C VAL A 69 5.12 -0.26 -3.71
N ALA A 70 5.06 -1.54 -3.34
CA ALA A 70 5.79 -2.06 -2.21
C ALA A 70 7.30 -2.14 -2.49
N LEU A 71 8.10 -1.67 -1.53
CA LEU A 71 9.56 -1.75 -1.51
C LEU A 71 10.01 -2.63 -0.35
N VAL A 72 10.66 -3.75 -0.67
CA VAL A 72 11.26 -4.67 0.30
C VAL A 72 12.74 -4.33 0.49
N ARG A 73 13.16 -4.19 1.75
CA ARG A 73 14.55 -3.90 2.13
C ARG A 73 15.13 -5.01 3.01
N ARG A 74 16.40 -5.37 2.79
CA ARG A 74 17.17 -6.24 3.67
C ARG A 74 17.81 -5.39 4.76
N LEU A 75 17.43 -5.61 6.02
CA LEU A 75 17.83 -4.72 7.11
C LEU A 75 19.35 -4.60 7.27
N GLU A 76 20.08 -5.72 7.11
CA GLU A 76 21.55 -5.75 7.27
C GLU A 76 22.33 -5.10 6.12
N LEU A 77 21.70 -4.88 4.96
CA LEU A 77 22.34 -4.34 3.76
C LEU A 77 21.84 -2.95 3.39
N ASN A 78 20.64 -2.57 3.82
CA ASN A 78 19.96 -1.34 3.42
C ASN A 78 19.76 -0.36 4.60
N GLU A 79 20.42 -0.58 5.73
CA GLU A 79 20.36 0.31 6.89
C GLU A 79 20.86 1.71 6.51
N GLY A 80 20.05 2.75 6.75
CA GLY A 80 20.37 4.14 6.37
C GLY A 80 20.19 4.48 4.88
N GLN A 81 19.79 3.54 4.02
CA GLN A 81 19.64 3.78 2.58
C GLN A 81 18.15 3.76 2.16
N ALA A 82 17.47 4.88 2.41
CA ALA A 82 16.02 5.01 2.15
C ALA A 82 15.64 5.00 0.65
N GLY A 83 16.59 5.29 -0.25
CA GLY A 83 16.34 5.49 -1.69
C GLY A 83 16.77 4.37 -2.62
N ILE A 84 17.11 3.17 -2.13
CA ILE A 84 17.51 2.06 -3.01
C ILE A 84 16.26 1.38 -3.57
N PRO A 85 16.04 1.38 -4.90
CA PRO A 85 15.00 0.58 -5.54
C PRO A 85 15.22 -0.91 -5.23
N PRO A 86 14.18 -1.76 -5.26
CA PRO A 86 14.37 -3.17 -4.96
C PRO A 86 15.40 -3.76 -5.93
N LEU A 87 16.22 -4.68 -5.42
CA LEU A 87 17.22 -5.37 -6.21
C LEU A 87 16.57 -5.93 -7.49
N PRO A 88 17.16 -5.74 -8.69
CA PRO A 88 16.72 -6.50 -9.85
C PRO A 88 16.85 -7.98 -9.53
N THR A 89 15.79 -8.75 -9.82
CA THR A 89 15.85 -10.21 -9.80
C THR A 89 16.95 -10.67 -10.77
N PRO A 90 17.89 -11.53 -10.35
CA PRO A 90 18.76 -12.21 -11.31
C PRO A 90 17.88 -13.12 -12.18
N HIS A 91 17.97 -12.90 -13.51
CA HIS A 91 17.34 -13.59 -14.65
C HIS A 91 16.31 -14.69 -14.40
#